data_AF-A0A1Y3NQ88-F1
#
_entry.id   AF-A0A1Y3NQ88-F1
#
_cell.length_a   1.000
_cell.length_b   1.000
_cell.length_c   1.000
_cell.angle_alpha   90.00
_cell.angle_beta   90.00
_cell.angle_gamma   90.00
#
_symmetry.space_group_name_H-M   'P 1'
#
loop_
_entity.id
_entity.type
_entity.pdbx_description
1 polymer ?
#
loop_
_entity_poly.entity_id
_entity_poly.type
_entity_poly.pdbx_seq_one_letter_code
_entity_poly.pdbx_strand_id
1 'polypeptide(L)'
;VQEYLRGVGVASSDFEELDINDPEVQKKIAEKLPTSDRLYIIYNLLTRPTWEGGVGISTETEGGWHQTGGMYLESFFILHNKELNNKWIKHWSKKYTLSTDDMTDIRNHFGTRVAYYFAFLQKYFMSLLPPAVLGLLAFFFDKRFSIFYGIFIVLYGIFFIILWNRHAEQLAILWNVNNCSSTEKIRPEFRPQRMEKDKVTGDYVPYYPNWKRWLKRVCLTYPFIILCAIATVMVFFCVICIEIWVRDLYQGPFKAIMCYIPTAIYSTFIPFLNNIYLGFARGFNNFENYATKVEYDNRYAEKVFVFYFLNSFMSLIVVGWAYIPFSKQFISLLKLTPLGSLITDIPLPGPERLVGNYVYVILTGQVLNLFQETIIPYISRKISGVAIGAISAKDKKEEKTDDPIIKQIEKEMELPIYDGNYKI
;
A
#
# COMPACT_ATOMS: atom_id res chain seq x y z
N VAL A 1 12.80 -12.56 25.47
CA VAL A 1 13.83 -11.90 26.30
C VAL A 1 14.38 -10.62 25.66
N GLN A 2 15.06 -10.66 24.50
CA GLN A 2 15.60 -9.44 23.85
C GLN A 2 14.53 -8.36 23.59
N GLU A 3 13.37 -8.77 23.07
CA GLU A 3 12.23 -7.88 22.83
C GLU A 3 11.69 -7.27 24.14
N TYR A 4 11.52 -8.08 25.17
CA TYR A 4 11.09 -7.61 26.50
C TYR A 4 12.05 -6.59 27.11
N LEU A 5 13.37 -6.83 27.06
CA LEU A 5 14.39 -5.88 27.56
C LEU A 5 14.37 -4.54 26.82
N ARG A 6 13.91 -4.54 25.56
CA ARG A 6 13.75 -3.33 24.74
C ARG A 6 12.37 -2.67 24.93
N GLY A 7 11.56 -3.17 25.86
CA GLY A 7 10.23 -2.65 26.16
C GLY A 7 9.19 -3.03 25.10
N VAL A 8 9.42 -4.10 24.34
CA VAL A 8 8.43 -4.65 23.42
C VAL A 8 7.50 -5.59 24.16
N GLY A 9 6.21 -5.26 24.12
CA GLY A 9 5.19 -6.03 24.80
C GLY A 9 5.08 -5.76 26.31
N VAL A 10 4.04 -6.31 26.93
CA VAL A 10 3.82 -6.33 28.38
C VAL A 10 4.13 -7.75 28.84
N ALA A 11 5.14 -7.93 29.70
CA ALA A 11 5.47 -9.27 30.18
C ALA A 11 4.25 -9.93 30.85
N SER A 12 3.99 -11.18 30.48
CA SER A 12 3.42 -12.11 31.46
C SER A 12 4.47 -12.31 32.55
N SER A 13 4.05 -12.22 33.81
CA SER A 13 4.79 -12.58 35.03
C SER A 13 5.59 -13.89 34.92
N ASP A 14 5.23 -14.75 33.97
CA ASP A 14 5.78 -16.08 33.76
C ASP A 14 7.26 -16.12 33.33
N PHE A 15 7.87 -15.04 32.84
CA PHE A 15 9.28 -15.08 32.37
C PHE A 15 10.33 -14.93 33.48
N GLU A 16 9.95 -14.45 34.66
CA GLU A 16 10.91 -14.21 35.75
C GLU A 16 11.29 -15.50 36.51
N GLU A 17 10.46 -16.54 36.45
CA GLU A 17 10.65 -17.82 37.18
C GLU A 17 11.08 -18.99 36.29
N LEU A 18 11.16 -18.82 34.97
CA LEU A 18 11.51 -19.91 34.04
C LEU A 18 13.03 -20.07 33.92
N ASP A 19 13.54 -21.28 34.18
CA ASP A 19 14.91 -21.64 33.82
C ASP A 19 15.02 -21.77 32.29
N ILE A 20 15.52 -20.70 31.67
CA ILE A 20 15.68 -20.60 30.20
C ILE A 20 16.67 -21.64 29.67
N ASN A 21 17.56 -22.18 30.52
CA ASN A 21 18.55 -23.17 30.12
C ASN A 21 18.01 -24.61 30.12
N ASP A 22 16.84 -24.85 30.71
CA ASP A 22 16.20 -26.16 30.69
C ASP A 22 15.61 -26.48 29.29
N PRO A 23 16.07 -27.56 28.62
CA PRO A 23 15.55 -27.98 27.32
C PRO A 23 14.05 -28.25 27.31
N GLU A 24 13.46 -28.73 28.41
CA GLU A 24 12.02 -29.00 28.49
C GLU A 24 11.21 -27.70 28.50
N VAL A 25 11.71 -26.68 29.21
CA VAL A 25 11.12 -25.35 29.23
C VAL A 25 11.20 -24.71 27.86
N GLN A 26 12.36 -24.80 27.19
CA GLN A 26 12.52 -24.30 25.82
C GLN A 26 11.55 -24.96 24.84
N LYS A 27 11.34 -26.28 24.96
CA LYS A 27 10.39 -27.01 24.12
C LYS A 27 8.95 -26.56 24.36
N LYS A 28 8.53 -26.40 25.62
CA LYS A 28 7.20 -25.89 25.98
C LYS A 28 6.97 -24.47 25.45
N ILE A 29 7.99 -23.61 25.50
CA ILE A 29 7.91 -22.25 24.93
C ILE A 29 7.75 -22.33 23.41
N ALA A 30 8.57 -23.15 22.74
CA ALA A 30 8.52 -23.32 21.28
C ALA A 30 7.18 -23.89 20.78
N GLU A 31 6.53 -24.75 21.58
CA GLU A 31 5.19 -25.29 21.29
C GLU A 31 4.08 -24.24 21.45
N LYS A 32 4.22 -23.30 22.39
CA LYS A 32 3.27 -22.20 22.59
C LYS A 32 3.41 -21.07 21.57
N LEU A 33 4.56 -20.94 20.91
CA LEU A 33 4.79 -19.87 19.94
C LEU A 33 3.93 -20.05 18.68
N PRO A 34 3.24 -18.99 18.23
CA PRO A 34 2.45 -19.05 17.01
C PRO A 34 3.35 -19.22 15.78
N THR A 35 2.76 -19.73 14.70
CA THR A 35 3.49 -20.06 13.47
C THR A 35 4.23 -18.85 12.90
N SER A 36 3.60 -17.67 12.91
CA SER A 36 4.19 -16.40 12.46
C SER A 36 5.48 -16.08 13.20
N ASP A 37 5.48 -16.23 14.53
CA ASP A 37 6.60 -15.81 15.39
C ASP A 37 7.75 -16.80 15.24
N ARG A 38 7.45 -18.09 15.08
CA ARG A 38 8.44 -19.13 14.75
C ARG A 38 9.12 -18.84 13.41
N LEU A 39 8.34 -18.54 12.38
CA LEU A 39 8.86 -18.22 11.04
C LEU A 39 9.66 -16.91 11.06
N TYR A 40 9.21 -15.92 11.82
CA TYR A 40 9.92 -14.66 12.02
C TYR A 40 11.29 -14.87 12.69
N ILE A 41 11.38 -15.72 13.73
CA ILE A 41 12.65 -16.06 14.38
C ILE A 41 13.59 -16.77 13.40
N ILE A 42 13.10 -17.76 12.65
CA ILE A 42 13.92 -18.48 11.66
C ILE A 42 14.41 -17.52 10.58
N TYR A 43 13.51 -16.73 9.99
CA TYR A 43 13.86 -15.70 9.01
C TYR A 43 14.90 -14.73 9.59
N ASN A 44 14.75 -14.38 10.87
CA ASN A 44 15.67 -13.50 11.54
C ASN A 44 17.05 -14.10 11.72
N LEU A 45 17.16 -15.37 12.08
CA LEU A 45 18.43 -16.08 12.20
C LEU A 45 19.15 -16.18 10.86
N LEU A 46 18.42 -16.42 9.77
CA LEU A 46 18.98 -16.48 8.43
C LEU A 46 19.49 -15.12 7.93
N THR A 47 18.72 -14.06 8.16
CA THR A 47 19.00 -12.72 7.59
C THR A 47 19.82 -11.80 8.49
N ARG A 48 19.93 -12.08 9.79
CA ARG A 48 20.79 -11.29 10.69
C ARG A 48 22.25 -11.42 10.28
N PRO A 49 23.06 -10.36 10.42
CA PRO A 49 24.47 -10.44 10.13
C PRO A 49 25.21 -11.34 11.13
N THR A 50 26.37 -11.86 10.72
CA THR A 50 27.15 -12.83 11.50
C THR A 50 27.64 -12.28 12.84
N TRP A 51 27.94 -10.99 12.93
CA TRP A 51 28.35 -10.34 14.19
C TRP A 51 27.20 -10.17 15.20
N GLU A 52 25.94 -10.28 14.77
CA GLU A 52 24.76 -10.32 15.66
C GLU A 52 24.31 -11.76 15.95
N GLY A 53 25.06 -12.77 15.51
CA GLY A 53 24.75 -14.19 15.70
C GLY A 53 23.78 -14.78 14.66
N GLY A 54 23.60 -14.13 13.50
CA GLY A 54 22.87 -14.68 12.36
C GLY A 54 23.77 -15.32 11.29
N VAL A 55 23.16 -15.79 10.19
CA VAL A 55 23.88 -16.42 9.07
C VAL A 55 24.32 -15.40 8.01
N GLY A 56 23.67 -14.23 7.93
CA GLY A 56 24.01 -13.15 6.99
C GLY A 56 23.50 -13.35 5.57
N ILE A 57 22.46 -14.18 5.37
CA ILE A 57 21.87 -14.41 4.05
C ILE A 57 20.92 -13.27 3.72
N SER A 58 21.22 -12.49 2.67
CA SER A 58 20.36 -11.41 2.18
C SER A 58 19.88 -11.69 0.76
N THR A 59 18.61 -11.39 0.49
CA THR A 59 18.02 -11.37 -0.86
C THR A 59 18.23 -10.03 -1.57
N GLU A 60 18.78 -9.03 -0.89
CA GLU A 60 18.91 -7.68 -1.45
C GLU A 60 20.09 -7.59 -2.41
N THR A 61 19.78 -7.32 -3.68
CA THR A 61 20.74 -7.21 -4.79
C THR A 61 21.66 -5.99 -4.73
N GLU A 62 21.41 -5.01 -3.86
CA GLU A 62 22.29 -3.86 -3.69
C GLU A 62 22.96 -3.92 -2.31
N GLY A 63 24.22 -4.38 -2.28
CA GLY A 63 25.05 -4.41 -1.06
C GLY A 63 25.05 -5.72 -0.27
N GLY A 64 24.11 -6.63 -0.49
CA GLY A 64 24.04 -7.94 0.21
C GLY A 64 25.04 -8.99 -0.30
N TRP A 65 25.49 -8.90 -1.55
CA TRP A 65 26.37 -9.89 -2.19
C TRP A 65 27.72 -10.10 -1.50
N HIS A 66 28.23 -9.04 -0.86
CA HIS A 66 29.49 -9.12 -0.10
C HIS A 66 29.31 -9.89 1.22
N GLN A 67 28.08 -9.98 1.73
CA GLN A 67 27.75 -10.72 2.96
C GLN A 67 27.47 -12.20 2.68
N THR A 68 27.02 -12.56 1.47
CA THR A 68 26.69 -13.94 1.07
C THR A 68 27.81 -14.70 0.35
N GLY A 69 29.01 -14.11 0.24
CA GLY A 69 30.14 -14.76 -0.45
C GLY A 69 29.92 -14.99 -1.95
N GLY A 70 29.06 -14.20 -2.60
CA GLY A 70 28.79 -14.31 -4.05
C GLY A 70 27.65 -15.25 -4.44
N MET A 71 26.89 -15.81 -3.48
CA MET A 71 25.67 -16.57 -3.78
C MET A 71 24.51 -15.62 -4.13
N TYR A 72 23.88 -15.84 -5.28
CA TYR A 72 22.64 -15.17 -5.66
C TYR A 72 21.46 -15.92 -5.05
N LEU A 73 20.76 -15.27 -4.12
CA LEU A 73 19.51 -15.78 -3.60
C LEU A 73 18.36 -14.96 -4.20
N GLU A 74 17.46 -15.63 -4.91
CA GLU A 74 16.32 -14.98 -5.56
C GLU A 74 15.26 -14.52 -4.54
N SER A 75 14.79 -15.39 -3.66
CA SER A 75 13.78 -15.05 -2.65
C SER A 75 13.73 -16.00 -1.47
N PHE A 76 13.17 -15.53 -0.36
CA PHE A 76 12.68 -16.36 0.74
C PHE A 76 11.15 -16.35 0.71
N PHE A 77 10.51 -17.52 0.70
CA PHE A 77 9.06 -17.61 0.85
C PHE A 77 8.67 -18.81 1.71
N ILE A 78 7.46 -18.75 2.25
CA ILE A 78 6.88 -19.78 3.10
C ILE A 78 5.79 -20.49 2.30
N LEU A 79 5.72 -21.81 2.42
CA LEU A 79 4.68 -22.59 1.74
C LEU A 79 3.31 -22.36 2.39
N HIS A 80 2.31 -22.17 1.54
CA HIS A 80 0.94 -21.97 2.01
C HIS A 80 0.26 -23.28 2.45
N ASN A 81 -0.44 -23.24 3.59
CA ASN A 81 -1.34 -24.30 3.99
C ASN A 81 -2.70 -24.15 3.26
N LYS A 82 -2.86 -24.88 2.16
CA LYS A 82 -4.06 -24.82 1.31
C LYS A 82 -5.35 -25.23 2.04
N GLU A 83 -5.28 -26.21 2.93
CA GLU A 83 -6.46 -26.67 3.68
C GLU A 83 -6.96 -25.60 4.64
N LEU A 84 -6.04 -24.97 5.37
CA LEU A 84 -6.35 -23.89 6.30
C LEU A 84 -6.89 -22.66 5.54
N ASN A 85 -6.25 -22.26 4.44
CA ASN A 85 -6.72 -21.16 3.60
C ASN A 85 -8.15 -21.41 3.09
N ASN A 86 -8.46 -22.62 2.63
CA ASN A 86 -9.80 -22.98 2.16
C ASN A 86 -10.84 -22.96 3.29
N LYS A 87 -10.47 -23.39 4.50
CA LYS A 87 -11.35 -23.30 5.69
C LYS A 87 -11.62 -21.85 6.05
N TRP A 88 -10.60 -20.99 6.05
CA TRP A 88 -10.71 -19.57 6.37
C TRP A 88 -11.58 -18.81 5.38
N ILE A 89 -11.35 -18.98 4.06
CA ILE A 89 -12.18 -18.35 3.04
C ILE A 89 -13.66 -18.74 3.20
N LYS A 90 -13.95 -20.02 3.46
CA LYS A 90 -15.32 -20.51 3.71
C LYS A 90 -15.90 -20.01 5.03
N HIS A 91 -15.07 -19.78 6.04
CA HIS A 91 -15.50 -19.32 7.35
C HIS A 91 -15.83 -17.82 7.33
N TRP A 92 -14.91 -17.01 6.79
CA TRP A 92 -15.06 -15.55 6.72
C TRP A 92 -16.10 -15.11 5.70
N SER A 93 -16.29 -15.84 4.59
CA SER A 93 -17.37 -15.53 3.63
C SER A 93 -18.79 -15.63 4.22
N LYS A 94 -18.97 -16.30 5.37
CA LYS A 94 -20.26 -16.42 6.06
C LYS A 94 -20.48 -15.37 7.14
N LYS A 95 -19.45 -14.61 7.52
CA LYS A 95 -19.50 -13.63 8.61
C LYS A 95 -19.58 -12.22 8.05
N TYR A 96 -20.43 -11.38 8.65
CA TYR A 96 -20.47 -9.93 8.37
C TYR A 96 -19.38 -9.14 9.11
N THR A 97 -18.99 -9.62 10.29
CA THR A 97 -17.94 -9.06 11.15
C THR A 97 -17.01 -10.18 11.58
N LEU A 98 -15.71 -9.99 11.52
CA LEU A 98 -14.74 -10.90 12.13
C LEU A 98 -14.57 -10.54 13.62
N SER A 99 -14.40 -11.55 14.47
CA SER A 99 -14.12 -11.32 15.88
C SER A 99 -12.65 -10.92 16.10
N THR A 100 -12.34 -10.45 17.30
CA THR A 100 -10.94 -10.24 17.74
C THR A 100 -10.12 -11.53 17.70
N ASP A 101 -10.77 -12.67 17.91
CA ASP A 101 -10.12 -13.99 17.85
C ASP A 101 -9.77 -14.35 16.41
N ASP A 102 -10.69 -14.11 15.46
CA ASP A 102 -10.41 -14.30 14.02
C ASP A 102 -9.22 -13.43 13.57
N MET A 103 -9.11 -12.20 14.07
CA MET A 103 -7.96 -11.31 13.79
C MET A 103 -6.66 -11.83 14.40
N THR A 104 -6.73 -12.42 15.60
CA THR A 104 -5.58 -13.00 16.28
C THR A 104 -5.12 -14.27 15.56
N ASP A 105 -6.03 -15.06 15.00
CA ASP A 105 -5.72 -16.20 14.14
C ASP A 105 -4.97 -15.76 12.88
N ILE A 106 -5.43 -14.70 12.20
CA ILE A 106 -4.72 -14.10 11.06
C ILE A 106 -3.30 -13.68 11.47
N ARG A 107 -3.16 -13.01 12.63
CA ARG A 107 -1.86 -12.60 13.18
C ARG A 107 -0.95 -13.80 13.41
N ASN A 108 -1.47 -14.88 13.98
CA ASN A 108 -0.70 -16.08 14.34
C ASN A 108 -0.17 -16.86 13.12
N HIS A 109 -0.79 -16.71 11.94
CA HIS A 109 -0.34 -17.37 10.72
C HIS A 109 0.42 -16.46 9.76
N PHE A 110 -0.07 -15.25 9.49
CA PHE A 110 0.49 -14.32 8.50
C PHE A 110 1.35 -13.21 9.12
N GLY A 111 1.35 -13.09 10.45
CA GLY A 111 2.07 -12.06 11.17
C GLY A 111 1.27 -10.77 11.38
N THR A 112 1.81 -9.93 12.25
CA THR A 112 1.12 -8.75 12.76
C THR A 112 0.84 -7.69 11.69
N ARG A 113 1.74 -7.49 10.71
CA ARG A 113 1.56 -6.48 9.65
C ARG A 113 0.31 -6.75 8.81
N VAL A 114 0.12 -8.01 8.38
CA VAL A 114 -1.05 -8.42 7.60
C VAL A 114 -2.32 -8.34 8.45
N ALA A 115 -2.25 -8.74 9.73
CA ALA A 115 -3.38 -8.65 10.65
C ALA A 115 -3.83 -7.20 10.89
N TYR A 116 -2.91 -6.25 11.02
CA TYR A 116 -3.24 -4.82 11.15
C TYR A 116 -4.00 -4.29 9.93
N TYR A 117 -3.62 -4.69 8.72
CA TYR A 117 -4.34 -4.32 7.50
C TYR A 117 -5.80 -4.80 7.54
N PHE A 118 -6.05 -6.07 7.86
CA PHE A 118 -7.40 -6.61 7.95
C PHE A 118 -8.21 -6.00 9.11
N ALA A 119 -7.57 -5.76 10.26
CA ALA A 119 -8.19 -5.09 11.39
C ALA A 119 -8.60 -3.65 11.04
N PHE A 120 -7.74 -2.90 10.33
CA PHE A 120 -8.05 -1.58 9.82
C PHE A 120 -9.22 -1.61 8.85
N LEU A 121 -9.15 -2.50 7.85
CA LEU A 121 -10.16 -2.63 6.82
C LEU A 121 -11.55 -2.91 7.42
N GLN A 122 -11.64 -3.85 8.36
CA GLN A 122 -12.90 -4.15 9.03
C GLN A 122 -13.40 -2.97 9.86
N LYS A 123 -12.52 -2.34 10.66
CA LYS A 123 -12.92 -1.20 11.50
C LYS A 123 -13.39 -0.02 10.66
N TYR A 124 -12.70 0.24 9.54
CA TYR A 124 -13.05 1.26 8.57
C TYR A 124 -14.39 0.95 7.89
N PHE A 125 -14.58 -0.29 7.41
CA PHE A 125 -15.85 -0.72 6.81
C PHE A 125 -17.04 -0.54 7.76
N MET A 126 -16.90 -0.93 9.03
CA MET A 126 -17.93 -0.73 10.04
C MET A 126 -18.15 0.76 10.35
N SER A 127 -17.10 1.58 10.29
CA SER A 127 -17.18 3.02 10.49
C SER A 127 -17.80 3.76 9.30
N LEU A 128 -17.88 3.15 8.11
CA LEU A 128 -18.56 3.76 6.96
C LEU A 128 -20.09 3.68 7.07
N LEU A 129 -20.62 2.82 7.94
CA LEU A 129 -22.06 2.64 8.09
C LEU A 129 -22.80 3.91 8.53
N PRO A 130 -22.37 4.66 9.58
CA PRO A 130 -23.08 5.88 9.98
C PRO A 130 -23.07 6.99 8.92
N PRO A 131 -21.94 7.32 8.25
CA PRO A 131 -21.95 8.22 7.11
C PRO A 131 -22.80 7.75 5.95
N ALA A 132 -22.80 6.44 5.64
CA ALA A 132 -23.62 5.89 4.56
C ALA A 132 -25.13 6.03 4.84
N VAL A 133 -25.58 5.74 6.07
CA VAL A 133 -26.98 5.89 6.47
C VAL A 133 -27.41 7.36 6.42
N LEU A 134 -26.61 8.27 6.97
CA LEU A 134 -26.92 9.70 6.95
C LEU A 134 -26.87 10.29 5.53
N GLY A 135 -25.92 9.83 4.70
CA GLY A 135 -25.81 10.22 3.30
C GLY A 135 -26.99 9.73 2.47
N LEU A 136 -27.46 8.50 2.72
CA LEU A 136 -28.66 7.94 2.09
C LEU A 136 -29.92 8.71 2.50
N LEU A 137 -30.06 9.07 3.77
CA LEU A 137 -31.15 9.94 4.23
C LEU A 137 -31.09 11.32 3.54
N ALA A 138 -29.92 11.95 3.49
CA ALA A 138 -29.75 13.23 2.80
C ALA A 138 -30.11 13.15 1.31
N PHE A 139 -29.79 12.03 0.66
CA PHE A 139 -30.16 11.75 -0.72
C PHE A 139 -31.68 11.60 -0.90
N PHE A 140 -32.36 10.84 -0.04
CA PHE A 140 -33.82 10.65 -0.10
C PHE A 140 -34.61 11.94 0.11
N PHE A 141 -34.09 12.87 0.93
CA PHE A 141 -34.70 14.19 1.15
C PHE A 141 -34.26 15.26 0.13
N ASP A 142 -33.59 14.85 -0.96
CA ASP A 142 -33.01 15.69 -2.01
C ASP A 142 -32.18 16.88 -1.47
N LYS A 143 -31.47 16.66 -0.37
CA LYS A 143 -30.57 17.64 0.26
C LYS A 143 -29.16 17.54 -0.34
N ARG A 144 -29.06 17.68 -1.66
CA ARG A 144 -27.76 17.75 -2.37
C ARG A 144 -26.97 18.96 -1.85
N PHE A 145 -25.66 18.78 -1.66
CA PHE A 145 -24.76 19.84 -1.14
C PHE A 145 -25.13 20.38 0.25
N SER A 146 -25.70 19.54 1.13
CA SER A 146 -26.00 19.92 2.51
C SER A 146 -24.75 20.28 3.32
N ILE A 147 -24.72 21.51 3.85
CA ILE A 147 -23.65 22.00 4.75
C ILE A 147 -23.57 21.15 6.02
N PHE A 148 -24.72 20.75 6.58
CA PHE A 148 -24.78 19.92 7.78
C PHE A 148 -24.12 18.55 7.57
N TYR A 149 -24.34 17.93 6.41
CA TYR A 149 -23.69 16.67 6.07
C TYR A 149 -22.17 16.87 5.86
N GLY A 150 -21.76 17.99 5.26
CA GLY A 150 -20.35 18.37 5.11
C GLY A 150 -19.63 18.56 6.45
N ILE A 151 -20.25 19.23 7.42
CA ILE A 151 -19.69 19.38 8.77
C ILE A 151 -19.62 18.02 9.47
N PHE A 152 -20.69 17.22 9.36
CA PHE A 152 -20.73 15.88 9.93
C PHE A 152 -19.60 15.00 9.41
N ILE A 153 -19.38 14.91 8.09
CA ILE A 153 -18.36 14.01 7.53
C ILE A 153 -16.94 14.40 7.96
N VAL A 154 -16.65 15.70 8.07
CA VAL A 154 -15.35 16.21 8.54
C VAL A 154 -15.13 15.84 10.01
N LEU A 155 -16.11 16.12 10.88
CA LEU A 155 -16.02 15.79 12.31
C LEU A 155 -15.95 14.27 12.52
N TYR A 156 -16.72 13.50 11.75
CA TYR A 156 -16.72 12.05 11.82
C TYR A 156 -15.38 11.46 11.35
N GLY A 157 -14.74 12.04 10.33
CA GLY A 157 -13.39 11.65 9.90
C GLY A 157 -12.35 11.81 11.02
N ILE A 158 -12.37 12.95 11.73
CA ILE A 158 -11.50 13.19 12.89
C ILE A 158 -11.79 12.17 14.00
N PHE A 159 -13.08 11.95 14.30
CA PHE A 159 -13.51 10.98 15.29
C PHE A 159 -13.06 9.55 14.97
N PHE A 160 -13.16 9.13 13.71
CA PHE A 160 -12.71 7.81 13.26
C PHE A 160 -11.20 7.64 13.47
N ILE A 161 -10.38 8.64 13.14
CA ILE A 161 -8.93 8.56 13.34
C ILE A 161 -8.60 8.34 14.82
N ILE A 162 -9.26 9.07 15.73
CA ILE A 162 -9.08 8.89 17.18
C ILE A 162 -9.49 7.47 17.62
N LEU A 163 -10.63 6.99 17.12
CA LEU A 163 -11.10 5.63 17.42
C LEU A 163 -10.14 4.55 16.90
N TRP A 164 -9.60 4.73 15.69
CA TRP A 164 -8.63 3.81 15.11
C TRP A 164 -7.33 3.80 15.90
N ASN A 165 -6.76 4.96 16.24
CA ASN A 165 -5.53 5.03 17.02
C ASN A 165 -5.67 4.32 18.37
N ARG A 166 -6.79 4.53 19.06
CA ARG A 166 -7.08 3.81 20.31
C ARG A 166 -7.19 2.31 20.09
N HIS A 167 -7.84 1.88 19.02
CA HIS A 167 -8.00 0.45 18.71
C HIS A 167 -6.67 -0.21 18.30
N ALA A 168 -5.83 0.50 17.54
CA ALA A 168 -4.52 0.03 17.12
C ALA A 168 -3.59 -0.21 18.32
N GLU A 169 -3.63 0.66 19.33
CA GLU A 169 -2.91 0.47 20.61
C GLU A 169 -3.43 -0.73 21.40
N GLN A 170 -4.75 -0.92 21.48
CA GLN A 170 -5.34 -2.10 22.11
C GLN A 170 -4.87 -3.40 21.44
N LEU A 171 -4.81 -3.42 20.11
CA LEU A 171 -4.26 -4.55 19.35
C LEU A 171 -2.75 -4.72 19.58
N ALA A 172 -2.00 -3.62 19.71
CA ALA A 172 -0.56 -3.66 19.97
C ALA A 172 -0.26 -4.32 21.31
N ILE A 173 -1.06 -4.01 22.33
CA ILE A 173 -0.98 -4.62 23.66
C ILE A 173 -1.45 -6.08 23.59
N LEU A 174 -2.60 -6.36 22.97
CA LEU A 174 -3.16 -7.71 22.85
C LEU A 174 -2.20 -8.69 22.15
N TRP A 175 -1.55 -8.23 21.08
CA TRP A 175 -0.59 -9.03 20.30
C TRP A 175 0.84 -8.94 20.81
N ASN A 176 1.07 -8.23 21.92
CA ASN A 176 2.37 -8.08 22.55
C ASN A 176 3.46 -7.47 21.63
N VAL A 177 3.06 -6.55 20.75
CA VAL A 177 3.93 -5.89 19.75
C VAL A 177 4.08 -4.39 19.99
N ASN A 178 3.66 -3.90 21.15
CA ASN A 178 3.86 -2.49 21.49
C ASN A 178 5.36 -2.13 21.41
N ASN A 179 5.69 -0.93 20.93
CA ASN A 179 7.06 -0.42 20.79
C ASN A 179 8.01 -1.25 19.91
N CYS A 180 7.50 -2.12 19.03
CA CYS A 180 8.31 -2.98 18.16
C CYS A 180 9.23 -2.21 17.18
N SER A 181 8.96 -0.92 16.94
CA SER A 181 9.80 -0.04 16.11
C SER A 181 11.22 0.12 16.68
N SER A 182 11.41 -0.03 17.99
CA SER A 182 12.73 0.04 18.65
C SER A 182 13.61 -1.20 18.37
N THR A 183 12.97 -2.34 18.09
CA THR A 183 13.63 -3.63 17.81
C THR A 183 13.88 -3.88 16.33
N GLU A 184 13.52 -2.94 15.47
CA GLU A 184 13.63 -3.16 14.03
C GLU A 184 15.07 -3.29 13.56
N LYS A 185 15.22 -4.15 12.56
CA LYS A 185 16.50 -4.38 11.91
C LYS A 185 16.92 -3.17 11.09
N ILE A 186 18.22 -2.91 11.14
CA ILE A 186 18.88 -1.95 10.27
C ILE A 186 18.97 -2.55 8.87
N ARG A 187 18.65 -1.74 7.87
CA ARG A 187 18.71 -2.16 6.47
C ARG A 187 20.15 -2.39 6.03
N PRO A 188 20.42 -3.43 5.23
CA PRO A 188 21.74 -3.65 4.64
C PRO A 188 22.27 -2.45 3.85
N GLU A 189 21.39 -1.73 3.15
CA GLU A 189 21.73 -0.56 2.32
C GLU A 189 22.08 0.70 3.13
N PHE A 190 21.87 0.68 4.46
CA PHE A 190 22.13 1.84 5.30
C PHE A 190 23.62 2.16 5.36
N ARG A 191 23.98 3.41 5.05
CA ARG A 191 25.37 3.88 5.07
C ARG A 191 25.65 4.68 6.35
N PRO A 192 26.23 4.07 7.39
CA PRO A 192 26.58 4.80 8.61
C PRO A 192 27.73 5.79 8.36
N GLN A 193 27.73 6.89 9.12
CA GLN A 193 28.88 7.80 9.14
C GLN A 193 29.80 7.49 10.33
N ARG A 194 29.22 7.06 11.46
CA ARG A 194 29.95 6.70 12.68
C ARG A 194 29.19 5.63 13.45
N MET A 195 29.88 4.92 14.33
CA MET A 195 29.24 4.13 15.38
C MET A 195 28.97 5.03 16.58
N GLU A 196 27.76 4.98 17.12
CA GLU A 196 27.37 5.73 18.30
C GLU A 196 26.86 4.75 19.36
N LYS A 197 27.24 4.98 20.62
CA LYS A 197 26.75 4.16 21.73
C LYS A 197 25.31 4.55 22.01
N ASP A 198 24.40 3.60 21.89
CA ASP A 198 23.00 3.83 22.22
C ASP A 198 22.86 4.18 23.71
N LYS A 199 22.03 5.18 24.00
CA LYS A 199 21.85 5.72 25.35
C LYS A 199 21.07 4.76 26.25
N VAL A 200 20.24 3.90 25.66
CA VAL A 200 19.38 2.96 26.39
C VAL A 200 20.07 1.62 26.54
N THR A 201 20.44 0.98 25.42
CA THR A 201 21.05 -0.36 25.45
C THR A 201 22.53 -0.34 25.81
N GLY A 202 23.24 0.75 25.53
CA GLY A 202 24.70 0.81 25.66
C GLY A 202 25.45 0.10 24.53
N ASP A 203 24.76 -0.45 23.54
CA ASP A 203 25.36 -1.11 22.37
C ASP A 203 25.92 -0.07 21.38
N TYR A 204 26.95 -0.46 20.62
CA TYR A 204 27.45 0.38 19.53
C TYR A 204 26.61 0.16 18.27
N VAL A 205 25.88 1.18 17.85
CA VAL A 205 24.93 1.10 16.73
C VAL A 205 25.39 2.02 15.58
N PRO A 206 25.28 1.59 14.31
CA PRO A 206 25.58 2.46 13.17
C PRO A 206 24.63 3.66 13.14
N TYR A 207 25.19 4.88 13.08
CA TYR A 207 24.44 6.13 13.14
C TYR A 207 24.71 7.07 11.96
N TYR A 208 23.66 7.78 11.54
CA TYR A 208 23.71 8.85 10.54
C TYR A 208 23.11 10.14 11.13
N PRO A 209 23.81 11.29 11.08
CA PRO A 209 23.32 12.52 11.71
C PRO A 209 21.98 13.02 11.16
N ASN A 210 20.99 13.17 12.04
CA ASN A 210 19.64 13.64 11.69
C ASN A 210 19.63 15.02 11.02
N TRP A 211 20.50 15.96 11.41
CA TRP A 211 20.61 17.28 10.78
C TRP A 211 20.96 17.18 9.28
N LYS A 212 21.89 16.29 8.91
CA LYS A 212 22.27 16.09 7.50
C LYS A 212 21.10 15.52 6.70
N ARG A 213 20.37 14.57 7.28
CA ARG A 213 19.14 14.03 6.66
C ARG A 213 18.09 15.13 6.52
N TRP A 214 17.88 15.92 7.57
CA TRP A 214 16.94 17.04 7.55
C TRP A 214 17.28 18.06 6.45
N LEU A 215 18.55 18.45 6.31
CA LEU A 215 19.00 19.38 5.28
C LEU A 215 18.75 18.83 3.87
N LYS A 216 19.10 17.56 3.61
CA LYS A 216 18.80 16.87 2.34
C LYS A 216 17.30 16.88 2.01
N ARG A 217 16.44 16.69 3.01
CA ARG A 217 14.98 16.68 2.83
C ARG A 217 14.46 18.06 2.48
N VAL A 218 14.78 19.06 3.31
CA VAL A 218 14.23 20.41 3.19
C VAL A 218 14.78 21.16 1.98
N CYS A 219 16.07 21.01 1.67
CA CYS A 219 16.70 21.77 0.58
C CYS A 219 16.58 21.12 -0.80
N LEU A 220 16.46 19.79 -0.87
CA LEU A 220 16.46 19.08 -2.17
C LEU A 220 15.17 18.30 -2.40
N THR A 221 14.80 17.44 -1.46
CA THR A 221 13.71 16.48 -1.71
C THR A 221 12.33 17.14 -1.75
N TYR A 222 11.95 17.92 -0.72
CA TYR A 222 10.63 18.56 -0.68
C TYR A 222 10.44 19.62 -1.78
N PRO A 223 11.41 20.52 -2.08
CA PRO A 223 11.28 21.44 -3.19
C PRO A 223 11.09 20.73 -4.53
N PHE A 224 11.81 19.63 -4.76
CA PHE A 224 11.66 18.82 -5.96
C PHE A 224 10.29 18.15 -6.04
N ILE A 225 9.81 17.56 -4.94
CA ILE A 225 8.46 16.97 -4.88
C ILE A 225 7.39 18.02 -5.16
N ILE A 226 7.51 19.22 -4.59
CA ILE A 226 6.59 20.34 -4.84
C ILE A 226 6.64 20.74 -6.32
N LEU A 227 7.83 20.85 -6.91
CA LEU A 227 7.98 21.16 -8.34
C LEU A 227 7.32 20.08 -9.22
N CYS A 228 7.53 18.81 -8.92
CA CYS A 228 6.88 17.70 -9.62
C CYS A 228 5.37 17.69 -9.41
N ALA A 229 4.89 18.03 -8.22
CA ALA A 229 3.47 18.13 -7.92
C ALA A 229 2.82 19.26 -8.74
N ILE A 230 3.46 20.42 -8.84
CA ILE A 230 3.03 21.55 -9.67
C ILE A 230 2.98 21.13 -11.15
N ALA A 231 4.03 20.47 -11.65
CA ALA A 231 4.07 19.98 -13.02
C ALA A 231 2.93 18.97 -13.30
N THR A 232 2.68 18.06 -12.35
CA THR A 232 1.59 17.07 -12.43
C THR A 232 0.23 17.75 -12.44
N VAL A 233 0.02 18.76 -11.59
CA VAL A 233 -1.18 19.61 -11.56
C VAL A 233 -1.41 20.28 -12.91
N MET A 234 -0.39 20.86 -13.52
CA MET A 234 -0.48 21.51 -14.84
C MET A 234 -0.87 20.51 -15.92
N VAL A 235 -0.20 19.36 -15.97
CA VAL A 235 -0.51 18.29 -16.93
C VAL A 235 -1.95 17.83 -16.77
N PHE A 236 -2.39 17.48 -15.56
CA PHE A 236 -3.75 17.02 -15.32
C PHE A 236 -4.77 18.10 -15.67
N PHE A 237 -4.51 19.36 -15.32
CA PHE A 237 -5.35 20.47 -15.71
C PHE A 237 -5.50 20.55 -17.24
N CYS A 238 -4.41 20.48 -18.01
CA CYS A 238 -4.45 20.50 -19.47
C CYS A 238 -5.30 19.35 -20.04
N VAL A 239 -5.12 18.12 -19.54
CA VAL A 239 -5.88 16.98 -20.07
C VAL A 239 -7.37 17.07 -19.66
N ILE A 240 -7.69 17.58 -18.47
CA ILE A 240 -9.09 17.85 -18.05
C ILE A 240 -9.70 18.94 -18.95
N CYS A 241 -8.96 19.99 -19.29
CA CYS A 241 -9.43 21.02 -20.21
C CYS A 241 -9.73 20.46 -21.60
N ILE A 242 -8.88 19.55 -22.11
CA ILE A 242 -9.14 18.83 -23.37
C ILE A 242 -10.39 17.96 -23.23
N GLU A 243 -10.55 17.25 -22.12
CA GLU A 243 -11.75 16.43 -21.85
C GLU A 243 -13.03 17.27 -21.87
N ILE A 244 -13.03 18.40 -21.17
CA ILE A 244 -14.16 19.34 -21.12
C ILE A 244 -14.45 19.87 -22.52
N TRP A 245 -13.43 20.28 -23.28
CA TRP A 245 -13.63 20.80 -24.63
C TRP A 245 -14.27 19.77 -25.56
N VAL A 246 -13.75 18.53 -25.58
CA VAL A 246 -14.28 17.45 -26.42
C VAL A 246 -15.70 17.05 -26.03
N ARG A 247 -15.98 16.92 -24.73
CA ARG A 247 -17.27 16.39 -24.25
C ARG A 247 -18.38 17.43 -24.31
N ASP A 248 -18.09 18.64 -23.84
CA ASP A 248 -19.12 19.65 -23.54
C ASP A 248 -19.22 20.72 -24.64
N LEU A 249 -18.14 21.02 -25.38
CA LEU A 249 -18.10 22.14 -26.32
C LEU A 249 -18.02 21.71 -27.80
N TYR A 250 -17.42 20.56 -28.10
CA TYR A 250 -17.29 20.08 -29.47
C TYR A 250 -18.60 19.46 -29.98
N GLN A 251 -19.11 19.99 -31.10
CA GLN A 251 -20.30 19.48 -31.80
C GLN A 251 -20.02 19.10 -33.27
N GLY A 252 -18.74 18.92 -33.62
CA GLY A 252 -18.34 18.52 -34.98
C GLY A 252 -18.58 17.03 -35.28
N PRO A 253 -18.27 16.59 -36.52
CA PRO A 253 -18.38 15.19 -36.90
C PRO A 253 -17.49 14.29 -36.03
N PHE A 254 -17.89 13.03 -35.83
CA PHE A 254 -17.16 12.05 -35.00
C PHE A 254 -17.04 12.38 -33.50
N LYS A 255 -17.91 13.23 -32.93
CA LYS A 255 -17.96 13.52 -31.49
C LYS A 255 -17.87 12.28 -30.60
N ALA A 256 -18.57 11.20 -30.98
CA ALA A 256 -18.56 9.93 -30.23
C ALA A 256 -17.16 9.31 -30.12
N ILE A 257 -16.35 9.37 -31.18
CA ILE A 257 -14.97 8.85 -31.18
C ILE A 257 -14.04 9.81 -30.44
N MET A 258 -14.21 11.11 -30.67
CA MET A 258 -13.39 12.14 -30.02
C MET A 258 -13.49 12.06 -28.49
N CYS A 259 -14.66 11.73 -27.94
CA CYS A 259 -14.88 11.56 -26.50
C CYS A 259 -13.96 10.52 -25.83
N TYR A 260 -13.40 9.57 -26.59
CA TYR A 260 -12.46 8.57 -26.06
C TYR A 260 -11.00 9.03 -26.11
N ILE A 261 -10.66 10.08 -26.85
CA ILE A 261 -9.28 10.59 -26.96
C ILE A 261 -8.71 11.02 -25.61
N PRO A 262 -9.39 11.85 -24.78
CA PRO A 262 -8.88 12.21 -23.46
C PRO A 262 -8.63 10.98 -22.61
N THR A 263 -9.53 10.00 -22.62
CA THR A 263 -9.38 8.74 -21.89
C THR A 263 -8.18 7.94 -22.38
N ALA A 264 -7.97 7.82 -23.68
CA ALA A 264 -6.82 7.11 -24.25
C ALA A 264 -5.49 7.79 -23.89
N ILE A 265 -5.44 9.13 -23.94
CA ILE A 265 -4.31 9.93 -23.50
C ILE A 265 -4.04 9.67 -22.02
N TYR A 266 -5.06 9.76 -21.16
CA TYR A 266 -4.93 9.48 -19.72
C TYR A 266 -4.41 8.06 -19.45
N SER A 267 -5.03 7.04 -20.03
CA SER A 267 -4.67 5.64 -19.78
C SER A 267 -3.23 5.32 -20.19
N THR A 268 -2.71 5.98 -21.23
CA THR A 268 -1.32 5.78 -21.69
C THR A 268 -0.33 6.62 -20.90
N PHE A 269 -0.70 7.86 -20.56
CA PHE A 269 0.21 8.84 -19.99
C PHE A 269 0.38 8.69 -18.48
N ILE A 270 -0.66 8.27 -17.75
CA ILE A 270 -0.60 8.09 -16.29
C ILE A 270 0.45 7.04 -15.88
N PRO A 271 0.51 5.82 -16.46
CA PRO A 271 1.54 4.85 -16.12
C PRO A 271 2.97 5.37 -16.38
N PHE A 272 3.14 6.12 -17.46
CA PHE A 272 4.43 6.75 -17.79
C PHE A 272 4.85 7.77 -16.72
N LEU A 273 3.95 8.69 -16.34
CA LEU A 273 4.19 9.64 -15.25
C LEU A 273 4.44 8.95 -13.92
N ASN A 274 3.69 7.88 -13.62
CA ASN A 274 3.83 7.10 -12.41
C ASN A 274 5.24 6.47 -12.33
N ASN A 275 5.72 5.87 -13.42
CA ASN A 275 7.07 5.29 -13.46
C ASN A 275 8.17 6.35 -13.23
N ILE A 276 8.03 7.52 -13.85
CA ILE A 276 8.97 8.64 -13.66
C ILE A 276 8.94 9.13 -12.21
N TYR A 277 7.76 9.43 -11.68
CA TYR A 277 7.60 9.97 -10.33
C TYR A 277 8.06 8.97 -9.26
N LEU A 278 7.64 7.70 -9.35
CA LEU A 278 8.06 6.64 -8.43
C LEU A 278 9.57 6.39 -8.51
N GLY A 279 10.17 6.53 -9.69
CA GLY A 279 11.61 6.45 -9.89
C GLY A 279 12.34 7.54 -9.13
N PHE A 280 11.92 8.81 -9.30
CA PHE A 280 12.48 9.93 -8.55
C PHE A 280 12.25 9.78 -7.04
N ALA A 281 11.03 9.44 -6.62
CA ALA A 281 10.69 9.25 -5.21
C ALA A 281 11.57 8.19 -4.55
N ARG A 282 11.84 7.06 -5.23
CA ARG A 282 12.79 6.04 -4.76
C ARG A 282 14.22 6.58 -4.69
N GLY A 283 14.67 7.27 -5.74
CA GLY A 283 16.01 7.88 -5.77
C GLY A 283 16.26 8.84 -4.60
N PHE A 284 15.32 9.73 -4.32
CA PHE A 284 15.41 10.64 -3.17
C PHE A 284 15.33 9.90 -1.83
N ASN A 285 14.50 8.87 -1.72
CA ASN A 285 14.40 8.09 -0.49
C ASN A 285 15.70 7.34 -0.16
N ASN A 286 16.37 6.80 -1.18
CA ASN A 286 17.71 6.21 -1.05
C ASN A 286 18.75 7.27 -0.67
N PHE A 287 18.68 8.47 -1.26
CA PHE A 287 19.56 9.59 -0.94
C PHE A 287 19.45 10.08 0.52
N GLU A 288 18.25 9.98 1.12
CA GLU A 288 17.97 10.34 2.51
C GLU A 288 18.55 9.35 3.54
N ASN A 289 18.88 8.12 3.12
CA ASN A 289 19.60 7.10 3.91
C ASN A 289 18.94 6.82 5.29
N TYR A 290 17.82 6.09 5.26
CA TYR A 290 17.07 5.65 6.44
C TYR A 290 17.60 4.35 7.04
N ALA A 291 17.62 4.27 8.37
CA ALA A 291 18.21 3.14 9.08
C ALA A 291 17.30 1.90 9.06
N THR A 292 16.01 2.05 9.38
CA THR A 292 15.07 0.92 9.42
C THR A 292 14.24 0.83 8.14
N LYS A 293 13.77 -0.39 7.84
CA LYS A 293 12.91 -0.64 6.68
C LYS A 293 11.57 0.09 6.79
N VAL A 294 10.97 0.12 7.96
CA VAL A 294 9.67 0.79 8.16
C VAL A 294 9.81 2.31 8.03
N GLU A 295 10.89 2.92 8.54
CA GLU A 295 11.09 4.36 8.35
C GLU A 295 11.29 4.70 6.87
N TYR A 296 12.11 3.91 6.15
CA TYR A 296 12.28 4.07 4.71
C TYR A 296 10.95 3.96 3.96
N ASP A 297 10.19 2.92 4.26
CA ASP A 297 8.91 2.61 3.64
C ASP A 297 7.87 3.72 3.92
N ASN A 298 7.68 4.12 5.18
CA ASN A 298 6.74 5.19 5.53
C ASN A 298 7.09 6.52 4.82
N ARG A 299 8.38 6.84 4.73
CA ARG A 299 8.86 8.05 4.07
C ARG A 299 8.74 7.98 2.55
N TYR A 300 8.80 6.79 1.98
CA TYR A 300 8.47 6.58 0.58
C TYR A 300 6.97 6.79 0.34
N ALA A 301 6.12 6.21 1.19
CA ALA A 301 4.66 6.33 1.12
C ALA A 301 4.21 7.81 1.14
N GLU A 302 4.78 8.61 2.06
CA GLU A 302 4.52 10.06 2.13
C GLU A 302 4.83 10.78 0.81
N LYS A 303 5.94 10.44 0.15
CA LYS A 303 6.34 11.07 -1.12
C LYS A 303 5.41 10.65 -2.26
N VAL A 304 5.05 9.37 -2.32
CA VAL A 304 4.18 8.82 -3.37
C VAL A 304 2.72 9.26 -3.21
N PHE A 305 2.27 9.46 -1.97
CA PHE A 305 0.92 9.89 -1.65
C PHE A 305 0.51 11.17 -2.40
N VAL A 306 1.40 12.15 -2.55
CA VAL A 306 1.11 13.41 -3.26
C VAL A 306 0.69 13.14 -4.70
N PHE A 307 1.41 12.26 -5.41
CA PHE A 307 1.10 11.92 -6.79
C PHE A 307 -0.22 11.15 -6.90
N TYR A 308 -0.45 10.16 -6.04
CA TYR A 308 -1.70 9.39 -6.04
C TYR A 308 -2.92 10.24 -5.64
N PHE A 309 -2.75 11.17 -4.70
CA PHE A 309 -3.78 12.12 -4.32
C PHE A 309 -4.18 13.01 -5.51
N LEU A 310 -3.19 13.59 -6.21
CA LEU A 310 -3.46 14.38 -7.41
C LEU A 310 -4.12 13.52 -8.50
N ASN A 311 -3.62 12.33 -8.76
CA ASN A 311 -4.18 11.45 -9.79
C ASN A 311 -5.65 11.09 -9.52
N SER A 312 -6.00 10.88 -8.25
CA SER A 312 -7.34 10.45 -7.85
C SER A 312 -8.36 11.59 -7.77
N PHE A 313 -7.95 12.77 -7.28
CA PHE A 313 -8.88 13.84 -6.92
C PHE A 313 -8.79 15.08 -7.81
N MET A 314 -7.75 15.24 -8.62
CA MET A 314 -7.57 16.46 -9.42
C MET A 314 -8.73 16.71 -10.39
N SER A 315 -9.30 15.66 -10.99
CA SER A 315 -10.48 15.79 -11.86
C SER A 315 -11.68 16.41 -11.13
N LEU A 316 -11.96 15.97 -9.90
CA LEU A 316 -13.04 16.52 -9.08
C LEU A 316 -12.76 17.95 -8.64
N ILE A 317 -11.51 18.27 -8.28
CA ILE A 317 -11.08 19.61 -7.86
C ILE A 317 -11.24 20.58 -9.03
N VAL A 318 -10.72 20.27 -10.21
CA VAL A 318 -10.82 21.16 -11.38
C VAL A 318 -12.27 21.34 -11.82
N VAL A 319 -13.07 20.27 -11.88
CA VAL A 319 -14.48 20.40 -12.28
C VAL A 319 -15.29 21.21 -11.27
N GLY A 320 -15.14 20.93 -9.99
CA GLY A 320 -15.88 21.60 -8.92
C GLY A 320 -15.48 23.05 -8.67
N TRP A 321 -14.17 23.33 -8.68
CA TRP A 321 -13.62 24.62 -8.23
C TRP A 321 -13.13 25.53 -9.36
N ALA A 322 -12.85 24.99 -10.55
CA ALA A 322 -12.44 25.79 -11.70
C ALA A 322 -13.54 25.85 -12.77
N TYR A 323 -14.00 24.69 -13.27
CA TYR A 323 -14.89 24.65 -14.44
C TYR A 323 -16.30 25.17 -14.16
N ILE A 324 -17.00 24.64 -13.15
CA ILE A 324 -18.37 25.09 -12.81
C ILE A 324 -18.43 26.60 -12.51
N PRO A 325 -17.62 27.15 -11.57
CA PRO A 325 -17.69 28.57 -11.22
C PRO A 325 -17.15 29.52 -12.31
N PHE A 326 -16.11 29.11 -13.07
CA PHE A 326 -15.45 29.98 -14.05
C PHE A 326 -15.69 29.56 -15.52
N SER A 327 -16.77 28.82 -15.78
CA SER A 327 -17.10 28.32 -17.12
C SER A 327 -17.16 29.42 -18.19
N LYS A 328 -17.72 30.59 -17.84
CA LYS A 328 -17.82 31.73 -18.76
C LYS A 328 -16.46 32.28 -19.15
N GLN A 329 -15.57 32.48 -18.18
CA GLN A 329 -14.20 32.94 -18.42
C GLN A 329 -13.41 31.90 -19.23
N PHE A 330 -13.57 30.63 -18.90
CA PHE A 330 -12.94 29.52 -19.62
C PHE A 330 -13.36 29.48 -21.09
N ILE A 331 -14.66 29.61 -21.38
CA ILE A 331 -15.18 29.65 -22.76
C ILE A 331 -14.68 30.90 -23.49
N SER A 332 -14.60 32.05 -22.81
CA SER A 332 -14.04 33.28 -23.40
C SER A 332 -12.57 33.11 -23.79
N LEU A 333 -11.78 32.43 -22.97
CA LEU A 333 -10.38 32.12 -23.26
C LEU A 333 -10.26 31.15 -24.45
N LEU A 334 -11.11 30.12 -24.51
CA LEU A 334 -11.15 29.16 -25.61
C LEU A 334 -11.53 29.80 -26.94
N LYS A 335 -12.43 30.80 -26.95
CA LYS A 335 -12.79 31.56 -28.15
C LYS A 335 -11.61 32.31 -28.78
N LEU A 336 -10.58 32.66 -28.00
CA LEU A 336 -9.35 33.28 -28.52
C LEU A 336 -8.43 32.28 -29.22
N THR A 337 -8.65 30.98 -29.03
CA THR A 337 -7.87 29.90 -29.66
C THR A 337 -8.57 29.37 -30.92
N PRO A 338 -7.86 28.77 -31.88
CA PRO A 338 -8.48 28.17 -33.07
C PRO A 338 -9.53 27.10 -32.73
N LEU A 339 -9.44 26.45 -31.56
CA LEU A 339 -10.44 25.50 -31.06
C LEU A 339 -11.80 26.17 -30.76
N GLY A 340 -11.82 27.48 -30.56
CA GLY A 340 -13.02 28.26 -30.29
C GLY A 340 -13.97 28.39 -31.48
N SER A 341 -13.44 28.29 -32.71
CA SER A 341 -14.22 28.35 -33.95
C SER A 341 -15.20 27.19 -34.13
N LEU A 342 -14.99 26.09 -33.41
CA LEU A 342 -15.79 24.87 -33.45
C LEU A 342 -16.85 24.80 -32.34
N ILE A 343 -17.02 25.87 -31.55
CA ILE A 343 -17.98 25.96 -30.45
C ILE A 343 -19.28 26.56 -30.99
N THR A 344 -20.34 25.76 -31.05
CA THR A 344 -21.66 26.21 -31.51
C THR A 344 -22.59 26.58 -30.36
N ASP A 345 -22.51 25.86 -29.24
CA ASP A 345 -23.35 26.07 -28.06
C ASP A 345 -22.52 26.30 -26.79
N ILE A 346 -23.03 27.15 -25.89
CA ILE A 346 -22.45 27.40 -24.57
C ILE A 346 -23.37 26.75 -23.53
N PRO A 347 -23.25 25.43 -23.27
CA PRO A 347 -23.95 24.85 -22.14
C PRO A 347 -23.39 25.47 -20.85
N LEU A 348 -24.25 26.00 -19.98
CA LEU A 348 -23.85 26.28 -18.61
C LEU A 348 -23.69 24.93 -17.89
N PRO A 349 -22.49 24.55 -17.45
CA PRO A 349 -22.30 23.28 -16.77
C PRO A 349 -23.04 23.31 -15.43
N GLY A 350 -24.04 22.43 -15.30
CA GLY A 350 -24.75 22.22 -14.05
C GLY A 350 -23.94 21.42 -13.04
N PRO A 351 -24.39 21.36 -11.77
CA PRO A 351 -23.77 20.54 -10.73
C PRO A 351 -23.76 19.03 -11.06
N GLU A 352 -24.58 18.59 -12.01
CA GLU A 352 -24.64 17.21 -12.49
C GLU A 352 -23.32 16.70 -13.07
N ARG A 353 -22.51 17.59 -13.67
CA ARG A 353 -21.18 17.22 -14.20
C ARG A 353 -20.26 16.72 -13.08
N LEU A 354 -20.28 17.42 -11.93
CA LEU A 354 -19.50 17.04 -10.75
C LEU A 354 -20.01 15.72 -10.17
N VAL A 355 -21.33 15.55 -10.09
CA VAL A 355 -21.95 14.30 -9.61
C VAL A 355 -21.56 13.12 -10.51
N GLY A 356 -21.61 13.28 -11.83
CA GLY A 356 -21.22 12.23 -12.78
C GLY A 356 -19.76 11.78 -12.61
N ASN A 357 -18.83 12.73 -12.45
CA ASN A 357 -17.41 12.41 -12.20
C ASN A 357 -17.22 11.74 -10.83
N TYR A 358 -17.92 12.21 -9.80
CA TYR A 358 -17.86 11.61 -8.46
C TYR A 358 -18.36 10.16 -8.46
N VAL A 359 -19.49 9.90 -9.13
CA VAL A 359 -20.05 8.55 -9.30
C VAL A 359 -19.09 7.64 -10.08
N TYR A 360 -18.44 8.14 -11.13
CA TYR A 360 -17.43 7.36 -11.85
C TYR A 360 -16.29 6.91 -10.94
N VAL A 361 -15.71 7.83 -10.15
CA VAL A 361 -14.57 7.51 -9.27
C VAL A 361 -14.96 6.49 -8.19
N ILE A 362 -16.15 6.63 -7.58
CA ILE A 362 -16.55 5.80 -6.44
C ILE A 362 -17.22 4.49 -6.83
N LEU A 363 -17.92 4.41 -7.97
CA LEU A 363 -18.57 3.18 -8.40
C LEU A 363 -17.78 2.50 -9.52
N THR A 364 -17.68 3.15 -10.68
CA THR A 364 -17.05 2.55 -11.86
C THR A 364 -15.58 2.24 -11.61
N GLY A 365 -14.84 3.15 -10.98
CA GLY A 365 -13.44 2.95 -10.62
C GLY A 365 -13.23 1.78 -9.67
N GLN A 366 -14.08 1.64 -8.64
CA GLN A 366 -13.97 0.53 -7.67
C GLN A 366 -14.27 -0.83 -8.31
N VAL A 367 -15.26 -0.90 -9.20
CA VAL A 367 -15.55 -2.12 -9.97
C VAL A 367 -14.36 -2.46 -10.86
N LEU A 368 -13.80 -1.50 -11.59
CA LEU A 368 -12.63 -1.71 -12.45
C LEU A 368 -11.42 -2.17 -11.65
N ASN A 369 -11.17 -1.58 -10.47
CA ASN A 369 -10.07 -1.99 -9.59
C ASN A 369 -10.24 -3.44 -9.11
N LEU A 370 -11.46 -3.84 -8.70
CA LEU A 370 -11.75 -5.23 -8.34
C LEU A 370 -11.44 -6.20 -9.52
N PHE A 371 -11.82 -5.82 -10.74
CA PHE A 371 -11.49 -6.58 -11.93
C PHE A 371 -9.98 -6.68 -12.14
N GLN A 372 -9.25 -5.57 -12.01
CA GLN A 372 -7.80 -5.51 -12.25
C GLN A 372 -6.97 -6.22 -11.17
N GLU A 373 -7.36 -6.14 -9.91
CA GLU A 373 -6.58 -6.68 -8.79
C GLU A 373 -6.85 -8.16 -8.52
N THR A 374 -8.10 -8.61 -8.74
CA THR A 374 -8.51 -9.97 -8.37
C THR A 374 -8.78 -10.83 -9.59
N ILE A 375 -9.62 -10.35 -10.52
CA ILE A 375 -10.13 -11.17 -11.61
C ILE A 375 -9.07 -11.39 -12.70
N ILE A 376 -8.36 -10.33 -13.12
CA ILE A 376 -7.30 -10.44 -14.14
C ILE A 376 -6.17 -11.38 -13.69
N PRO A 377 -5.57 -11.24 -12.49
CA PRO A 377 -4.51 -12.15 -12.05
C PRO A 377 -5.01 -13.58 -11.88
N TYR A 378 -6.25 -13.78 -11.42
CA TYR A 378 -6.84 -15.11 -11.31
C TYR A 378 -7.00 -15.80 -12.68
N ILE A 379 -7.52 -15.06 -13.67
CA ILE A 379 -7.67 -15.56 -15.05
C ILE A 379 -6.29 -15.83 -15.67
N SER A 380 -5.36 -14.86 -15.56
CA SER A 380 -3.98 -15.00 -16.03
C SER A 380 -3.33 -16.26 -15.46
N ARG A 381 -3.43 -16.49 -14.13
CA ARG A 381 -2.94 -17.70 -13.47
C ARG A 381 -3.58 -18.97 -14.02
N LYS A 382 -4.89 -18.98 -14.26
CA LYS A 382 -5.59 -20.16 -14.79
C LYS A 382 -5.14 -20.47 -16.22
N ILE A 383 -4.93 -19.44 -17.04
CA ILE A 383 -4.44 -19.57 -18.41
C ILE A 383 -2.97 -20.03 -18.42
N SER A 384 -2.09 -19.36 -17.66
CA SER A 384 -0.68 -19.74 -17.53
C SER A 384 -0.53 -21.16 -16.97
N GLY A 385 -1.33 -21.55 -15.97
CA GLY A 385 -1.33 -22.91 -15.44
C GLY A 385 -1.74 -23.97 -16.47
N VAL A 386 -2.68 -23.65 -17.38
CA VAL A 386 -3.07 -24.54 -18.49
C VAL A 386 -1.98 -24.57 -19.57
N ALA A 387 -1.37 -23.43 -19.90
CA ALA A 387 -0.27 -23.34 -20.86
C ALA A 387 0.98 -24.09 -20.39
N ILE A 388 1.38 -23.92 -19.12
CA ILE A 388 2.48 -24.65 -18.49
C ILE A 388 2.14 -26.15 -18.38
N GLY A 389 0.89 -26.51 -18.09
CA GLY A 389 0.42 -27.89 -18.14
C GLY A 389 0.56 -28.52 -19.53
N ALA A 390 0.30 -27.75 -20.58
CA ALA A 390 0.45 -28.18 -21.98
C ALA A 390 1.93 -28.24 -22.43
N ILE A 391 2.78 -27.29 -22.01
CA ILE A 391 4.23 -27.29 -22.28
C ILE A 391 4.92 -28.42 -21.52
N SER A 392 4.61 -28.60 -20.24
CA SER A 392 5.14 -29.69 -19.41
C SER A 392 4.64 -31.07 -19.85
N ALA A 393 3.51 -31.16 -20.57
CA ALA A 393 3.09 -32.40 -21.23
C ALA A 393 3.88 -32.68 -22.53
N LYS A 394 4.47 -31.65 -23.13
CA LYS A 394 5.28 -31.71 -24.36
C LYS A 394 6.77 -32.00 -24.07
N ASP A 395 7.28 -31.59 -22.92
CA ASP A 395 8.69 -31.72 -22.51
C ASP A 395 9.04 -33.01 -21.72
N LYS A 396 8.13 -34.00 -21.60
CA LYS A 396 8.40 -35.21 -20.81
C LYS A 396 9.37 -36.18 -21.49
N LYS A 397 10.67 -35.99 -21.25
CA LYS A 397 11.69 -37.05 -21.23
C LYS A 397 12.70 -37.00 -20.06
N GLU A 398 12.57 -36.06 -19.12
CA GLU A 398 13.40 -36.06 -17.90
C GLU A 398 12.56 -36.29 -16.63
N GLU A 399 13.13 -37.06 -15.70
CA GLU A 399 12.53 -37.56 -14.45
C GLU A 399 11.90 -36.44 -13.62
N LYS A 400 10.57 -36.29 -13.71
CA LYS A 400 9.84 -35.57 -12.67
C LYS A 400 9.67 -36.47 -11.45
N THR A 401 10.29 -36.08 -10.35
CA THR A 401 9.93 -36.57 -9.02
C THR A 401 8.45 -36.26 -8.81
N ASP A 402 7.63 -37.29 -8.59
CA ASP A 402 6.17 -37.13 -8.59
C ASP A 402 5.59 -36.50 -7.31
N ASP A 403 6.45 -36.06 -6.39
CA ASP A 403 6.09 -35.53 -5.08
C ASP A 403 5.16 -34.30 -5.19
N PRO A 404 3.95 -34.34 -4.58
CA PRO A 404 3.02 -33.22 -4.59
C PRO A 404 3.59 -31.93 -3.96
N ILE A 405 4.57 -32.05 -3.04
CA ILE A 405 5.18 -30.90 -2.35
C ILE A 405 6.09 -30.12 -3.31
N ILE A 406 6.92 -30.82 -4.11
CA ILE A 406 7.81 -30.17 -5.09
C ILE A 406 6.97 -29.42 -6.13
N LYS A 407 5.89 -30.04 -6.63
CA LYS A 407 4.94 -29.38 -7.54
C LYS A 407 4.24 -28.17 -6.91
N GLN A 408 4.08 -28.15 -5.59
CA GLN A 408 3.54 -26.98 -4.88
C GLN A 408 4.59 -25.87 -4.78
N ILE A 409 5.84 -26.21 -4.44
CA ILE A 409 6.96 -25.26 -4.36
C ILE A 409 7.15 -24.55 -5.71
N GLU A 410 7.24 -25.29 -6.81
CA GLU A 410 7.41 -24.73 -8.16
C GLU A 410 6.31 -23.71 -8.50
N LYS A 411 5.04 -24.06 -8.22
CA LYS A 411 3.90 -23.18 -8.48
C LYS A 411 3.86 -21.94 -7.59
N GLU A 412 4.32 -22.05 -6.34
CA GLU A 412 4.32 -20.93 -5.40
C GLU A 412 5.53 -20.00 -5.61
N MET A 413 6.65 -20.53 -6.12
CA MET A 413 7.83 -19.75 -6.46
C MET A 413 7.58 -18.74 -7.60
N GLU A 414 6.69 -19.08 -8.54
CA GLU A 414 6.30 -18.17 -9.64
C GLU A 414 5.38 -17.02 -9.18
N LEU A 415 4.87 -17.07 -7.94
CA LEU A 415 3.93 -16.06 -7.46
C LEU A 415 4.67 -14.79 -6.99
N PRO A 416 4.13 -13.60 -7.27
CA PRO A 416 4.70 -12.36 -6.76
C PRO A 416 4.56 -12.29 -5.23
N ILE A 417 5.55 -11.70 -4.58
CA ILE A 417 5.53 -11.43 -3.14
C ILE A 417 4.37 -10.48 -2.81
N TYR A 418 3.67 -10.75 -1.70
CA TYR A 418 2.62 -9.87 -1.21
C TYR A 418 3.22 -8.57 -0.67
N ASP A 419 2.99 -7.47 -1.39
CA ASP A 419 3.32 -6.12 -0.92
C ASP A 419 2.10 -5.53 -0.18
N GLY A 420 2.09 -5.66 1.14
CA GLY A 420 1.01 -5.18 2.00
C GLY A 420 0.97 -3.67 2.21
N ASN A 421 1.97 -2.92 1.74
CA ASN A 421 2.14 -1.50 2.09
C ASN A 421 1.82 -0.50 0.95
N TYR A 422 1.75 -0.94 -0.32
CA TYR A 422 1.83 0.01 -1.46
C TYR A 422 0.86 -0.18 -2.62
N LYS A 423 -0.06 -1.14 -2.58
CA LYS A 423 -1.12 -1.19 -3.58
C LYS A 423 -2.28 -0.31 -3.13
N ILE A 424 -2.12 0.99 -3.34
CA ILE A 424 -3.21 2.00 -3.32
C ILE A 424 -3.68 2.22 -4.74
#